data_AF-E3JWD6-F1
#
_entry.id   AF-E3JWD6-F1
#
_cell.length_a   1.000
_cell.length_b   1.000
_cell.length_c   1.000
_cell.angle_alpha   90.00
_cell.angle_beta   90.00
_cell.angle_gamma   90.00
#
_symmetry.space_group_name_H-M   'P 1'
#
loop_
_entity.id
_entity.type
_entity.pdbx_description
1 polymer ?
#
loop_
_entity_poly.entity_id
_entity_poly.type
_entity_poly.pdbx_seq_one_letter_code
_entity_poly.pdbx_strand_id
1 'polypeptide(L)'
;MLGRAALISLLSCLLTINMVTSDGASPKMRLCSAGKVVGDLLDDGSVSRVDANGSPYGAASGSGCQCDTKGLRCPTPPQSGYLPAKTPTTCVELGQSCA
;
A
#
# COMPACT_ATOMS: atom_id res chain seq x y z
N MET A 1 -53.13 11.72 18.51
CA MET A 1 -51.75 11.70 19.04
C MET A 1 -51.03 10.50 18.45
N LEU A 2 -49.86 10.76 17.85
CA LEU A 2 -48.68 9.89 17.75
C LEU A 2 -48.97 8.42 17.41
N GLY A 3 -48.73 7.95 16.19
CA GLY A 3 -47.42 8.02 15.56
C GLY A 3 -46.83 6.61 15.57
N ARG A 4 -46.55 6.08 14.38
CA ARG A 4 -45.56 5.04 14.08
C ARG A 4 -45.62 4.74 12.59
N ALA A 5 -45.27 5.77 11.82
CA ALA A 5 -44.40 5.53 10.69
C ALA A 5 -43.19 4.69 11.16
N ALA A 6 -42.55 4.00 10.22
CA ALA A 6 -41.28 3.27 10.37
C ALA A 6 -41.37 1.74 10.51
N LEU A 7 -42.06 1.07 9.59
CA LEU A 7 -41.74 -0.34 9.28
C LEU A 7 -41.17 -0.55 7.86
N ILE A 8 -40.77 0.52 7.17
CA ILE A 8 -40.15 0.45 5.83
C ILE A 8 -38.61 0.59 5.87
N SER A 9 -37.99 0.78 7.04
CA SER A 9 -36.56 1.17 7.13
C SER A 9 -35.60 0.14 7.70
N LEU A 10 -35.87 -1.17 7.57
CA LEU A 10 -34.95 -2.22 8.06
C LEU A 10 -34.31 -3.07 6.95
N LEU A 11 -34.46 -2.65 5.69
CA LEU A 11 -33.74 -3.22 4.53
C LEU A 11 -32.53 -2.38 4.10
N SER A 12 -32.02 -1.53 5.00
CA SER A 12 -30.65 -1.05 4.90
C SER A 12 -29.75 -2.19 5.37
N CYS A 13 -29.60 -3.22 4.53
CA CYS A 13 -28.50 -4.15 4.59
C CYS A 13 -27.24 -3.30 4.69
N LEU A 14 -26.71 -3.22 5.91
CA LEU A 14 -25.40 -2.69 6.22
C LEU A 14 -24.45 -3.30 5.22
N LEU A 15 -24.06 -2.50 4.23
CA LEU A 15 -22.83 -2.67 3.50
C LEU A 15 -21.73 -2.49 4.56
N THR A 16 -21.47 -3.54 5.33
CA THR A 16 -20.20 -3.73 6.00
C THR A 16 -19.18 -3.80 4.89
N ILE A 17 -18.67 -2.63 4.52
CA ILE A 17 -17.41 -2.49 3.84
C ILE A 17 -16.44 -3.20 4.77
N ASN A 18 -16.05 -4.42 4.38
CA ASN A 18 -14.86 -5.04 4.91
C ASN A 18 -13.71 -4.12 4.51
N MET A 19 -13.47 -3.06 5.29
CA MET A 19 -12.14 -2.50 5.41
C MET A 19 -11.33 -3.63 6.01
N VAL A 20 -10.77 -4.45 5.12
CA VAL A 20 -9.55 -5.18 5.40
C VAL A 20 -8.55 -4.11 5.76
N THR A 21 -8.49 -3.75 7.04
CA THR A 21 -7.27 -3.20 7.60
C THR A 21 -6.29 -4.34 7.43
N SER A 22 -5.54 -4.32 6.32
CA SER A 22 -4.40 -5.19 6.16
C SER A 22 -3.59 -4.98 7.43
N ASP A 23 -3.59 -5.99 8.30
CA ASP A 23 -2.78 -6.05 9.52
C ASP A 23 -1.33 -6.21 9.04
N GLY A 24 -0.83 -5.12 8.47
CA GLY A 24 0.41 -5.02 7.74
C GLY A 24 1.17 -3.85 8.33
N ALA A 25 2.49 -4.02 8.41
CA ALA A 25 3.38 -2.98 8.89
C ALA A 25 3.10 -1.64 8.19
N SER A 26 3.23 -0.55 8.94
CA SER A 26 2.96 0.78 8.41
C SER A 26 3.97 1.12 7.31
N PRO A 27 3.56 1.88 6.27
CA PRO A 27 4.50 2.38 5.29
C PRO A 27 5.48 3.32 5.96
N LYS A 28 6.76 3.19 5.58
CA LYS A 28 7.89 3.97 6.07
C LYS A 28 8.42 4.93 5.01
N MET A 29 8.58 4.44 3.78
CA MET A 29 9.10 5.18 2.63
C MET A 29 8.31 4.83 1.38
N ARG A 30 8.20 5.79 0.46
CA ARG A 30 7.65 5.54 -0.87
C ARG A 30 8.74 5.06 -1.82
N LEU A 31 8.43 4.05 -2.63
CA LEU A 31 9.32 3.54 -3.66
C LEU A 31 8.95 4.15 -5.01
N CYS A 32 9.94 4.75 -5.65
CA CYS A 32 9.81 5.45 -6.92
C CYS A 32 10.67 4.79 -8.00
N SER A 33 10.14 4.71 -9.20
CA SER A 33 10.90 4.29 -10.37
C SER A 33 10.39 5.02 -11.61
N ALA A 34 11.30 5.62 -12.38
CA ALA A 34 10.98 6.44 -13.56
C ALA A 34 9.87 7.49 -13.29
N GLY A 35 9.98 8.24 -12.18
CA GLY A 35 9.03 9.28 -11.81
C GLY A 35 7.65 8.79 -11.34
N LYS A 36 7.49 7.48 -11.13
CA LYS A 36 6.22 6.88 -10.68
C LYS A 36 6.37 6.13 -9.38
N VAL A 37 5.31 6.13 -8.59
CA VAL A 37 5.19 5.30 -7.39
C VAL A 37 5.01 3.86 -7.83
N VAL A 38 5.84 2.96 -7.32
CA VAL A 38 5.81 1.53 -7.66
C VAL A 38 5.54 0.62 -6.45
N GLY A 39 5.74 1.14 -5.24
CA GLY A 39 5.40 0.45 -4.00
C GLY A 39 5.67 1.31 -2.78
N ASP A 40 5.50 0.75 -1.59
CA ASP A 40 5.98 1.33 -0.34
C ASP A 40 6.89 0.34 0.38
N LEU A 41 7.95 0.86 1.02
CA LEU A 41 8.71 0.10 2.00
C LEU A 41 7.99 0.21 3.33
N LEU A 42 7.64 -0.94 3.91
CA LEU A 42 6.99 -1.02 5.22
C LEU A 42 8.03 -1.05 6.35
N ASP A 43 7.61 -0.71 7.57
CA ASP A 43 8.48 -0.65 8.75
C ASP A 43 9.11 -2.01 9.12
N ASP A 44 8.46 -3.12 8.78
CA ASP A 44 8.99 -4.47 8.96
C ASP A 44 10.04 -4.87 7.91
N GLY A 45 10.33 -3.98 6.96
CA GLY A 45 11.27 -4.21 5.86
C GLY A 45 10.70 -5.05 4.73
N SER A 46 9.39 -5.25 4.67
CA SER A 46 8.71 -5.78 3.47
C SER A 46 8.29 -4.66 2.52
N VAL A 47 7.90 -5.02 1.30
CA VAL A 47 7.48 -4.08 0.25
C VAL A 47 6.03 -4.34 -0.12
N SER A 48 5.20 -3.30 -0.08
CA SER A 48 3.83 -3.35 -0.61
C SER A 48 3.80 -2.91 -2.07
N ARG A 49 2.78 -3.37 -2.81
CA ARG A 49 2.46 -2.88 -4.15
C ARG A 49 1.49 -1.72 -4.06
N VAL A 50 1.57 -0.79 -5.01
CA VAL A 50 0.59 0.28 -5.18
C VAL A 50 -0.11 0.24 -6.52
N ASP A 51 -1.39 0.60 -6.53
CA ASP A 51 -2.19 0.69 -7.75
C ASP A 51 -1.81 1.94 -8.58
N ALA A 52 -2.54 2.19 -9.67
CA ALA A 52 -2.29 3.35 -10.52
C ALA A 52 -2.50 4.72 -9.82
N ASN A 53 -3.21 4.73 -8.68
CA ASN A 53 -3.44 5.92 -7.86
C ASN A 53 -2.41 6.04 -6.74
N GLY A 54 -1.47 5.10 -6.63
CA GLY A 54 -0.50 5.04 -5.55
C GLY A 54 -1.07 4.50 -4.24
N SER A 55 -2.22 3.80 -4.28
CA SER A 55 -2.84 3.18 -3.10
C SER A 55 -2.35 1.75 -2.91
N PRO A 56 -2.00 1.33 -1.68
CA PRO A 56 -1.48 -0.01 -1.43
C PRO A 56 -2.54 -1.09 -1.70
N TYR A 57 -2.13 -2.20 -2.30
CA TYR A 57 -3.01 -3.34 -2.57
C TYR A 57 -2.26 -4.68 -2.58
N GLY A 58 -2.98 -5.75 -2.24
CA GLY A 58 -2.41 -7.09 -2.11
C GLY A 58 -1.57 -7.28 -0.84
N ALA A 59 -0.92 -8.44 -0.75
CA ALA A 59 0.01 -8.73 0.34
C ALA A 59 1.34 -7.99 0.13
N ALA A 60 2.08 -7.75 1.21
CA ALA A 60 3.47 -7.30 1.11
C ALA A 60 4.40 -8.49 0.80
N SER A 61 5.59 -8.20 0.26
CA SER A 61 6.58 -9.22 -0.10
C SER A 61 8.02 -8.73 0.07
N GLY A 62 8.95 -9.67 0.15
CA GLY A 62 10.34 -9.40 0.50
C GLY A 62 10.51 -9.24 2.01
N SER A 63 11.76 -9.19 2.47
CA SER A 63 12.06 -8.98 3.88
C SER A 63 13.44 -8.37 4.09
N GLY A 64 13.56 -7.57 5.14
CA GLY A 64 14.80 -6.86 5.50
C GLY A 64 15.20 -5.78 4.50
N CYS A 65 14.26 -5.30 3.68
CA CYS A 65 14.52 -4.26 2.70
C CYS A 65 14.89 -2.95 3.39
N GLN A 66 15.87 -2.25 2.80
CA GLN A 66 16.38 -0.98 3.29
C GLN A 66 16.61 -0.03 2.12
N CYS A 67 16.36 1.25 2.37
CA CYS A 67 16.67 2.32 1.44
C CYS A 67 18.03 2.91 1.79
N ASP A 68 18.93 2.93 0.82
CA ASP A 68 20.22 3.62 0.90
C ASP A 68 20.38 4.60 -0.27
N THR A 69 21.55 5.23 -0.39
CA THR A 69 21.85 6.20 -1.45
C THR A 69 21.86 5.61 -2.86
N LYS A 70 21.90 4.28 -2.99
CA LYS A 70 21.84 3.56 -4.27
C LYS A 70 20.43 3.06 -4.59
N GLY A 71 19.47 3.27 -3.69
CA GLY A 71 18.07 2.88 -3.84
C GLY A 71 17.63 1.81 -2.85
N LEU A 72 16.64 1.01 -3.25
CA LEU A 72 16.13 -0.08 -2.43
C LEU A 72 17.04 -1.32 -2.54
N ARG A 73 17.42 -1.89 -1.39
CA ARG A 73 18.13 -3.17 -1.29
C ARG A 73 17.38 -4.11 -0.37
N CYS A 74 17.18 -5.34 -0.83
CA CYS A 74 16.48 -6.38 -0.08
C CYS A 74 17.35 -7.63 0.05
N PRO A 75 17.64 -8.12 1.28
CA PRO A 75 18.23 -9.44 1.50
C PRO A 75 17.36 -10.56 0.92
N THR A 76 16.06 -10.50 1.15
CA THR A 76 15.08 -11.37 0.50
C THR A 76 14.29 -10.54 -0.50
N PRO A 77 14.43 -10.76 -1.82
CA PRO A 77 13.76 -9.95 -2.82
C PRO A 77 12.23 -10.13 -2.75
N PRO A 78 11.46 -9.07 -3.05
CA PRO A 78 10.02 -9.19 -3.25
C PRO A 78 9.67 -10.16 -4.39
N GLN A 79 8.46 -10.70 -4.34
CA GLN A 79 7.90 -11.50 -5.43
C GLN A 79 7.96 -10.75 -6.78
N SER A 80 8.04 -11.54 -7.86
CA SER A 80 8.03 -10.99 -9.22
C SER A 80 6.80 -10.10 -9.45
N GLY A 81 7.03 -8.93 -10.05
CA GLY A 81 5.97 -7.95 -10.33
C GLY A 81 5.69 -6.93 -9.22
N TYR A 82 6.36 -7.00 -8.06
CA TYR A 82 6.27 -5.96 -7.03
C TYR A 82 7.04 -4.70 -7.41
N LEU A 83 8.21 -4.88 -8.04
CA LEU A 83 9.09 -3.79 -8.46
C LEU A 83 9.54 -4.00 -9.90
N PRO A 84 9.84 -2.91 -10.64
CA PRO A 84 10.36 -3.01 -12.00
C PRO A 84 11.74 -3.66 -12.00
N ALA A 85 11.90 -4.75 -12.77
CA ALA A 85 13.14 -5.54 -12.79
C ALA A 85 14.36 -4.83 -13.41
N LYS A 86 14.13 -3.79 -14.23
CA LYS A 86 15.19 -3.15 -15.04
C LYS A 86 15.44 -1.69 -14.70
N THR A 87 14.58 -1.08 -13.90
CA THR A 87 14.65 0.35 -13.59
C THR A 87 15.05 0.51 -12.13
N PRO A 88 16.08 1.32 -11.83
CA PRO A 88 16.47 1.59 -10.45
C PRO A 88 15.27 2.11 -9.65
N THR A 89 15.06 1.51 -8.49
CA THR A 89 14.03 1.96 -7.53
C THR A 89 14.70 2.87 -6.51
N THR A 90 14.28 4.13 -6.47
CA THR A 90 14.68 5.09 -5.44
C THR A 90 13.65 5.11 -4.32
N CYS A 91 14.06 5.65 -3.16
CA CYS A 91 13.17 5.82 -2.02
C CYS A 91 13.02 7.30 -1.70
N VAL A 92 11.80 7.72 -1.42
CA VAL A 92 11.48 9.09 -0.98
C VAL A 92 10.61 9.04 0.28
N GLU A 93 10.59 10.14 1.03
CA GLU A 93 9.75 10.22 2.23
C GLU A 93 8.26 10.19 1.86
N LEU A 94 7.42 9.70 2.77
CA LEU A 94 5.98 9.72 2.57
C LEU A 94 5.49 11.17 2.38
N GLY A 95 4.70 11.40 1.34
CA GLY A 95 4.24 12.73 0.94
C GLY A 95 5.14 13.46 -0.05
N GLN A 96 6.36 12.97 -0.32
CA GLN A 96 7.18 13.48 -1.41
C GLN A 96 6.75 12.90 -2.77
N SER A 97 6.90 13.71 -3.80
CA SER A 97 6.67 13.32 -5.20
C SER A 97 7.82 12.46 -5.71
N CYS A 98 7.52 11.46 -6.53
CA CYS A 98 8.55 10.84 -7.37
C CYS A 98 9.00 11.87 -8.43
N ALA A 99 10.30 12.15 -8.50
CA ALA A 99 10.92 13.06 -9.47
C ALA A 99 11.20 12.39 -10.81
#